data_AF-A0A2G9QGG2-F1
#
_entry.id   AF-A0A2G9QGG2-F1
#
_cell.length_a   1.000
_cell.length_b   1.000
_cell.length_c   1.000
_cell.angle_alpha   90.00
_cell.angle_beta   90.00
_cell.angle_gamma   90.00
#
_symmetry.space_group_name_H-M   'P 1'
#
loop_
_entity.id
_entity.type
_entity.pdbx_description
1 polymer ?
#
loop_
_entity_poly.entity_id
_entity_poly.type
_entity_poly.pdbx_seq_one_letter_code
_entity_poly.pdbx_strand_id
1 'polypeptide(L)'
;MLKTPPTAVTEHDVNVAFQLSAHKVLLDDDNLLPLLHLTIDYHGKEHKDMSQPRDAASRDTSPREAPTSGWAALGLFYKVQWPLHILFTPAILEKYNRVFKYLLSVRRVQSELQHCWALQMQRKHLESNETDAIKWRLRNHMAFLVDNLQYYLQVDVLESQFSQLLQQINSTRDFESIRLAHDHFLSNLLAQSFILLKPVFHCLNEILELCHSFCSLVSQNLGPLDERGAGQLDVLVKGFSCQSSLLFKILSSVRNHQINPDLAQLLLRLDYNKYYTQAGGTLGR
;
A
#
# COMPACT_ATOMS: atom_id res chain seq x y z
N MET A 1 -14.96 6.23 9.53
CA MET A 1 -14.63 5.10 10.41
C MET A 1 -13.12 4.95 10.56
N LEU A 2 -12.37 4.56 9.53
CA LEU A 2 -10.92 4.27 9.68
C LEU A 2 -9.97 5.50 9.68
N LYS A 3 -10.46 6.70 9.38
CA LYS A 3 -9.65 7.94 9.39
C LYS A 3 -9.33 8.44 10.81
N THR A 4 -10.12 8.03 11.81
CA THR A 4 -9.90 8.38 13.23
C THR A 4 -9.14 7.26 13.95
N PRO A 5 -8.56 7.53 15.13
CA PRO A 5 -8.00 6.47 15.97
C PRO A 5 -9.03 5.37 16.25
N PRO A 6 -8.61 4.09 16.31
CA PRO A 6 -9.52 2.98 16.52
C PRO A 6 -10.11 2.99 17.94
N THR A 7 -11.34 2.51 18.03
CA THR A 7 -12.11 2.29 19.26
C THR A 7 -12.47 0.81 19.41
N ALA A 8 -13.01 0.42 20.55
CA ALA A 8 -13.43 -0.97 20.82
C ALA A 8 -14.43 -1.54 19.80
N VAL A 9 -15.24 -0.68 19.16
CA VAL A 9 -16.24 -1.09 18.15
C VAL A 9 -15.71 -1.07 16.73
N THR A 10 -14.53 -0.47 16.49
CA THR A 10 -14.02 -0.26 15.12
C THR A 10 -13.80 -1.58 14.38
N GLU A 11 -13.34 -2.63 15.07
CA GLU A 11 -13.15 -3.95 14.44
C GLU A 11 -14.48 -4.55 13.96
N HIS A 12 -15.54 -4.44 14.76
CA HIS A 12 -16.86 -4.94 14.39
C HIS A 12 -17.42 -4.17 13.19
N ASP A 13 -17.43 -2.84 13.25
CA ASP A 13 -17.98 -1.98 12.20
C ASP A 13 -17.29 -2.21 10.84
N VAL A 14 -15.97 -2.38 10.87
CA VAL A 14 -15.16 -2.63 9.66
C VAL A 14 -15.47 -4.00 9.06
N ASN A 15 -15.68 -5.04 9.87
CA ASN A 15 -16.06 -6.36 9.36
C ASN A 15 -17.47 -6.36 8.77
N VAL A 16 -18.42 -5.66 9.40
CA VAL A 16 -19.77 -5.49 8.83
C VAL A 16 -19.68 -4.76 7.48
N ALA A 17 -18.90 -3.68 7.40
CA ALA A 17 -18.67 -2.97 6.14
C ALA A 17 -18.00 -3.84 5.07
N PHE A 18 -17.06 -4.71 5.47
CA PHE A 18 -16.38 -5.63 4.56
C PHE A 18 -17.35 -6.67 3.99
N GLN A 19 -18.18 -7.29 4.83
CA GLN A 19 -19.20 -8.25 4.40
C GLN A 19 -20.23 -7.60 3.46
N LEU A 20 -20.76 -6.42 3.81
CA LEU A 20 -21.68 -5.69 2.96
C LEU A 20 -21.05 -5.31 1.61
N SER A 21 -19.78 -4.90 1.63
CA SER A 21 -19.04 -4.61 0.41
C SER A 21 -18.88 -5.86 -0.45
N ALA A 22 -18.50 -7.00 0.13
CA ALA A 22 -18.32 -8.26 -0.58
C ALA A 22 -19.61 -8.74 -1.26
N HIS A 23 -20.75 -8.70 -0.56
CA HIS A 23 -22.05 -9.03 -1.16
C HIS A 23 -22.40 -8.09 -2.32
N LYS A 24 -22.06 -6.81 -2.22
CA LYS A 24 -22.35 -5.82 -3.26
C LYS A 24 -21.54 -6.03 -4.54
N VAL A 25 -20.34 -6.61 -4.45
CA VAL A 25 -19.52 -6.97 -5.62
C VAL A 25 -19.82 -8.38 -6.16
N LEU A 26 -20.87 -9.04 -5.65
CA LEU A 26 -21.28 -10.38 -6.08
C LEU A 26 -20.13 -11.39 -5.93
N LEU A 27 -19.50 -11.43 -4.75
CA LEU A 27 -18.50 -12.46 -4.48
C LEU A 27 -19.20 -13.84 -4.53
N ASP A 28 -18.86 -14.66 -5.53
CA ASP A 28 -19.62 -15.87 -5.88
C ASP A 28 -19.59 -17.00 -4.82
N ASP A 29 -18.72 -16.91 -3.81
CA ASP A 29 -18.54 -17.94 -2.79
C ASP A 29 -18.78 -17.40 -1.38
N ASP A 30 -20.04 -17.44 -0.96
CA ASP A 30 -20.50 -17.07 0.39
C ASP A 30 -19.78 -17.86 1.50
N ASN A 31 -19.16 -19.01 1.18
CA ASN A 31 -18.45 -19.84 2.17
C ASN A 31 -17.04 -19.31 2.51
N LEU A 32 -16.48 -18.40 1.71
CA LEU A 32 -15.15 -17.83 1.95
C LEU A 32 -15.19 -16.67 2.96
N LEU A 33 -16.27 -15.89 2.98
CA LEU A 33 -16.38 -14.71 3.84
C LEU A 33 -16.24 -15.01 5.34
N PRO A 34 -16.84 -16.09 5.89
CA PRO A 34 -16.65 -16.46 7.30
C PRO A 34 -15.21 -16.83 7.67
N LEU A 35 -14.35 -17.12 6.70
CA LEU A 35 -12.94 -17.46 6.93
C LEU A 35 -12.04 -16.22 6.98
N LEU A 36 -12.52 -15.07 6.51
CA LEU A 36 -11.79 -13.81 6.47
C LEU A 36 -12.28 -12.88 7.57
N HIS A 37 -11.35 -12.34 8.34
CA HIS A 37 -11.67 -11.40 9.42
C HIS A 37 -10.69 -10.24 9.40
N LEU A 38 -11.20 -9.01 9.32
CA LEU A 38 -10.38 -7.82 9.46
C LEU A 38 -10.09 -7.56 10.94
N THR A 39 -8.83 -7.37 11.27
CA THR A 39 -8.36 -7.15 12.65
C THR A 39 -8.00 -5.69 12.84
N ILE A 40 -8.24 -5.15 14.04
CA ILE A 40 -7.82 -3.81 14.44
C ILE A 40 -6.92 -3.93 15.68
N ASP A 41 -5.68 -3.47 15.56
CA ASP A 41 -4.78 -3.33 16.70
C ASP A 41 -5.11 -2.01 17.44
N TYR A 42 -5.55 -2.08 18.69
CA TYR A 42 -5.82 -0.89 19.50
C TYR A 42 -5.43 -1.13 20.96
N HIS A 43 -4.98 -0.06 21.62
CA HIS A 43 -4.60 -0.09 23.03
C HIS A 43 -5.85 -0.38 23.88
N GLY A 44 -5.90 -1.55 24.51
CA GLY A 44 -7.06 -2.03 25.27
C GLY A 44 -7.41 -3.50 25.02
N LYS A 45 -6.85 -4.13 23.96
CA LYS A 45 -6.81 -5.59 23.83
C LYS A 45 -5.81 -6.15 24.86
N GLU A 46 -6.20 -6.23 26.14
CA GLU A 46 -5.55 -7.17 27.05
C GLU A 46 -5.69 -8.56 26.42
N HIS A 47 -4.56 -9.24 26.21
CA HIS A 47 -4.48 -10.59 25.68
C HIS A 47 -5.31 -11.53 26.57
N LYS A 48 -6.58 -11.71 26.21
CA LYS A 48 -7.46 -12.69 26.82
C LYS A 48 -7.74 -13.77 25.79
N ASP A 49 -6.71 -14.59 25.53
CA ASP A 49 -6.91 -15.95 25.01
C ASP A 49 -5.81 -16.91 25.50
N MET A 50 -6.26 -17.76 26.41
CA MET A 50 -5.99 -19.19 26.61
C MET A 50 -4.59 -19.77 26.35
N SER A 51 -3.91 -20.06 27.47
CA SER A 51 -3.09 -21.25 27.76
C SER A 51 -2.41 -21.99 26.59
N GLN A 52 -1.10 -21.74 26.41
CA GLN A 52 -0.10 -22.75 26.02
C GLN A 52 1.30 -22.32 26.51
N PRO A 53 2.22 -23.28 26.73
CA PRO A 53 3.31 -23.15 27.69
C PRO A 53 4.44 -22.24 27.20
N ARG A 54 5.04 -21.56 28.19
CA ARG A 54 6.23 -20.73 28.06
C ARG A 54 7.37 -21.54 27.44
N ASP A 55 7.91 -21.06 26.32
CA ASP A 55 9.35 -21.00 26.09
C ASP A 55 9.68 -20.07 24.91
N ALA A 56 10.84 -19.40 25.05
CA ALA A 56 11.59 -18.60 24.06
C ALA A 56 11.21 -17.11 23.82
N ALA A 57 12.06 -16.27 24.43
CA ALA A 57 12.79 -15.14 23.81
C ALA A 57 12.12 -13.76 23.62
N SER A 58 12.66 -12.80 24.39
CA SER A 58 12.85 -11.36 24.11
C SER A 58 11.67 -10.60 23.49
N ARG A 59 10.78 -10.09 24.35
CA ARG A 59 9.92 -8.95 24.00
C ARG A 59 10.73 -7.66 24.13
N ASP A 60 11.05 -7.04 23.01
CA ASP A 60 11.43 -5.63 22.95
C ASP A 60 10.30 -4.81 23.60
N THR A 61 10.53 -4.35 24.82
CA THR A 61 9.68 -3.39 25.52
C THR A 61 10.02 -1.98 25.03
N SER A 62 9.57 -1.65 23.83
CA SER A 62 9.38 -0.25 23.43
C SER A 62 7.88 0.06 23.56
N PRO A 63 7.46 1.21 24.14
CA PRO A 63 6.05 1.57 24.20
C PRO A 63 5.53 1.65 22.77
N ARG A 64 4.68 0.71 22.38
CA ARG A 64 4.08 0.66 21.04
C ARG A 64 3.14 1.86 20.95
N GLU A 65 3.57 2.91 20.25
CA GLU A 65 2.77 4.12 20.04
C GLU A 65 1.39 3.71 19.48
N ALA A 66 0.33 4.27 20.07
CA ALA A 66 -1.03 3.97 19.64
C ALA A 66 -1.18 4.34 18.15
N PRO A 67 -1.80 3.47 17.33
CA PRO A 67 -1.94 3.73 15.91
C PRO A 67 -2.73 5.03 15.71
N THR A 68 -2.13 5.95 14.95
CA THR A 68 -2.65 7.29 14.70
C THR A 68 -3.96 7.29 13.91
N SER A 69 -4.27 6.19 13.22
CA SER A 69 -5.53 5.98 12.51
C SER A 69 -5.94 4.51 12.49
N GLY A 70 -7.24 4.24 12.34
CA GLY A 70 -7.76 2.89 12.15
C GLY A 70 -7.16 2.18 10.93
N TRP A 71 -6.74 2.91 9.90
CA TRP A 71 -6.04 2.33 8.75
C TRP A 71 -4.67 1.75 9.09
N ALA A 72 -3.90 2.41 9.96
CA ALA A 72 -2.61 1.90 10.42
C ALA A 72 -2.79 0.64 11.31
N ALA A 73 -3.91 0.59 12.03
CA ALA A 73 -4.28 -0.52 12.90
C ALA A 73 -4.85 -1.74 12.15
N LEU A 74 -5.33 -1.55 10.91
CA LEU A 74 -6.02 -2.58 10.14
C LEU A 74 -5.08 -3.72 9.75
N GLY A 75 -5.57 -4.95 9.83
CA GLY A 75 -4.94 -6.15 9.31
C GLY A 75 -5.97 -7.15 8.81
N LEU A 76 -5.50 -8.20 8.16
CA LEU A 76 -6.31 -9.31 7.70
C LEU A 76 -5.90 -10.58 8.45
N PHE A 77 -6.89 -11.30 8.96
CA PHE A 77 -6.76 -12.63 9.51
C PHE A 77 -7.52 -13.62 8.63
N TYR A 78 -6.91 -14.78 8.39
CA TYR A 78 -7.52 -15.88 7.66
C TYR A 78 -7.55 -17.13 8.53
N LYS A 79 -8.75 -17.69 8.72
CA LYS A 79 -8.97 -18.91 9.51
C LYS A 79 -8.64 -20.14 8.68
N VAL A 80 -7.36 -20.53 8.70
CA VAL A 80 -6.88 -21.73 8.01
C VAL A 80 -7.54 -22.98 8.57
N GLN A 81 -8.12 -23.79 7.70
CA GLN A 81 -8.72 -25.08 8.07
C GLN A 81 -7.68 -26.19 8.07
N TRP A 82 -7.91 -27.20 8.91
CA TRP A 82 -7.14 -28.45 8.86
C TRP A 82 -7.34 -29.12 7.48
N PRO A 83 -6.29 -29.67 6.83
CA PRO A 83 -4.91 -29.82 7.30
C PRO A 83 -3.94 -28.69 6.89
N LEU A 84 -4.40 -27.63 6.23
CA LEU A 84 -3.53 -26.64 5.57
C LEU A 84 -2.70 -25.75 6.51
N HIS A 85 -2.98 -25.76 7.81
CA HIS A 85 -2.22 -25.04 8.84
C HIS A 85 -0.73 -25.42 8.91
N ILE A 86 -0.34 -26.60 8.40
CA ILE A 86 1.07 -27.02 8.29
C ILE A 86 1.84 -26.18 7.25
N LEU A 87 1.15 -25.61 6.26
CA LEU A 87 1.72 -24.73 5.24
C LEU A 87 1.50 -23.26 5.61
N PHE A 88 0.27 -22.91 6.01
CA PHE A 88 -0.10 -21.55 6.41
C PHE A 88 0.05 -21.35 7.92
N THR A 89 1.29 -21.38 8.38
CA THR A 89 1.62 -21.13 9.78
C THR A 89 1.35 -19.66 10.16
N PRO A 90 1.22 -19.32 11.46
CA PRO A 90 1.03 -17.93 11.89
C PRO A 90 2.11 -16.97 11.35
N ALA A 91 3.37 -17.41 11.27
CA ALA A 91 4.48 -16.61 10.73
C ALA A 91 4.32 -16.31 9.22
N ILE A 92 3.78 -17.27 8.46
CA ILE A 92 3.44 -17.09 7.05
C ILE A 92 2.28 -16.11 6.88
N LEU A 93 1.22 -16.26 7.67
CA LEU A 93 0.06 -15.35 7.62
C LEU A 93 0.45 -13.91 8.00
N GLU A 94 1.40 -13.73 8.91
CA GLU A 94 1.93 -12.41 9.25
C GLU A 94 2.66 -11.76 8.06
N LYS A 95 3.46 -12.54 7.32
CA LYS A 95 4.11 -12.06 6.08
C LYS A 95 3.07 -11.66 5.02
N TYR A 96 2.01 -12.45 4.83
CA TYR A 96 0.90 -12.07 3.95
C TYR A 96 0.19 -10.80 4.42
N ASN A 97 -0.09 -10.67 5.72
CA ASN A 97 -0.71 -9.49 6.28
C ASN A 97 0.15 -8.24 6.04
N ARG A 98 1.48 -8.35 6.11
CA ARG A 98 2.40 -7.25 5.78
C ARG A 98 2.29 -6.83 4.32
N VAL A 99 2.23 -7.78 3.39
CA VAL A 99 1.98 -7.50 1.95
C VAL A 99 0.60 -6.86 1.77
N PHE A 100 -0.44 -7.43 2.38
CA PHE A 100 -1.82 -6.91 2.33
C PHE A 100 -1.91 -5.45 2.78
N LYS A 101 -1.36 -5.10 3.95
CA LYS A 101 -1.39 -3.72 4.47
C LYS A 101 -0.73 -2.75 3.50
N TYR A 102 0.39 -3.15 2.91
CA TYR A 102 1.10 -2.33 1.94
C TYR A 102 0.29 -2.11 0.65
N LEU A 103 -0.22 -3.19 0.05
CA LEU A 103 -1.06 -3.12 -1.16
C LEU A 103 -2.33 -2.29 -0.91
N LEU A 104 -2.96 -2.44 0.25
CA LEU A 104 -4.12 -1.67 0.63
C LEU A 104 -3.80 -0.18 0.77
N SER A 105 -2.64 0.17 1.34
CA SER A 105 -2.18 1.57 1.45
C SER A 105 -2.05 2.22 0.08
N VAL A 106 -1.37 1.54 -0.86
CA VAL A 106 -1.22 2.02 -2.26
C VAL A 106 -2.59 2.18 -2.92
N ARG A 107 -3.47 1.18 -2.81
CA ARG A 107 -4.82 1.22 -3.40
C ARG A 107 -5.70 2.33 -2.81
N ARG A 108 -5.54 2.61 -1.51
CA ARG A 108 -6.24 3.70 -0.82
C ARG A 108 -5.81 5.06 -1.37
N VAL A 109 -4.50 5.33 -1.45
CA VAL A 109 -3.98 6.58 -2.04
C VAL A 109 -4.49 6.76 -3.46
N GLN A 110 -4.42 5.70 -4.29
CA GLN A 110 -4.90 5.73 -5.66
C GLN A 110 -6.38 6.16 -5.73
N SER A 111 -7.22 5.56 -4.88
CA SER A 111 -8.66 5.86 -4.81
C SER A 111 -8.93 7.28 -4.31
N GLU A 112 -8.14 7.78 -3.35
CA GLU A 112 -8.26 9.16 -2.86
C GLU A 112 -7.86 10.20 -3.92
N LEU A 113 -6.79 9.95 -4.69
CA LEU A 113 -6.39 10.80 -5.81
C LEU A 113 -7.46 10.83 -6.91
N GLN A 114 -8.08 9.68 -7.20
CA GLN A 114 -9.22 9.59 -8.13
C GLN A 114 -10.44 10.33 -7.61
N HIS A 115 -10.72 10.26 -6.30
CA HIS A 115 -11.80 11.03 -5.69
C HIS A 115 -11.56 12.54 -5.78
N CYS A 116 -10.34 13.00 -5.49
CA CYS A 116 -9.96 14.41 -5.63
C CYS A 116 -10.14 14.92 -7.06
N TRP A 117 -9.84 14.09 -8.06
CA TRP A 117 -10.12 14.42 -9.46
C TRP A 117 -11.60 14.61 -9.72
N ALA A 118 -12.45 13.70 -9.24
CA ALA A 118 -13.89 13.79 -9.43
C ALA A 118 -14.44 15.08 -8.81
N LEU A 119 -13.97 15.44 -7.61
CA LEU A 119 -14.31 16.69 -6.94
C LEU A 119 -13.87 17.94 -7.75
N GLN A 120 -12.64 17.93 -8.28
CA GLN A 120 -12.15 19.03 -9.12
C GLN A 120 -12.92 19.13 -10.45
N MET A 121 -13.30 18.00 -11.04
CA MET A 121 -14.05 17.95 -12.30
C MET A 121 -15.46 18.54 -12.17
N GLN A 122 -16.13 18.33 -11.02
CA GLN A 122 -17.42 18.97 -10.72
C GLN A 122 -17.36 20.51 -10.77
N ARG A 123 -16.16 21.10 -10.59
CA ARG A 123 -15.94 22.55 -10.57
C ARG A 123 -15.21 23.08 -11.82
N LYS A 124 -15.00 22.24 -12.84
CA LYS A 124 -14.23 22.60 -14.05
C LYS A 124 -14.76 23.82 -14.81
N HIS A 125 -16.04 24.16 -14.63
CA HIS A 125 -16.68 25.32 -15.27
C HIS A 125 -16.49 26.65 -14.53
N LEU A 126 -15.85 26.65 -13.36
CA LEU A 126 -15.51 27.88 -12.63
C LEU A 126 -14.19 28.47 -13.16
N GLU A 127 -14.01 29.78 -13.00
CA GLU A 127 -12.75 30.45 -13.38
C GLU A 127 -11.57 29.81 -12.66
N SER A 128 -10.62 29.28 -13.44
CA SER A 128 -9.40 28.64 -12.94
C SER A 128 -8.40 29.71 -12.55
N ASN A 129 -7.88 29.65 -11.32
CA ASN A 129 -6.75 30.47 -10.91
C ASN A 129 -5.42 29.71 -11.10
N GLU A 130 -4.29 30.39 -10.88
CA GLU A 130 -2.95 29.80 -10.98
C GLU A 130 -2.74 28.64 -9.98
N THR A 131 -3.30 28.75 -8.77
CA THR A 131 -3.19 27.70 -7.74
C THR A 131 -3.86 26.40 -8.16
N ASP A 132 -4.95 26.48 -8.92
CA ASP A 132 -5.63 25.30 -9.44
C ASP A 132 -4.74 24.59 -10.47
N ALA A 133 -4.08 25.33 -11.38
CA ALA A 133 -3.13 24.73 -12.31
C ALA A 133 -2.02 23.96 -11.59
N ILE A 134 -1.50 24.49 -10.47
CA ILE A 134 -0.50 23.81 -9.63
C ILE A 134 -1.09 22.55 -9.00
N LYS A 135 -2.29 22.60 -8.41
CA LYS A 135 -2.98 21.42 -7.85
C LYS A 135 -3.17 20.33 -8.92
N TRP A 136 -3.63 20.71 -10.11
CA TRP A 136 -3.85 19.80 -11.24
C TRP A 136 -2.54 19.12 -11.66
N ARG A 137 -1.47 19.90 -11.81
CA ARG A 137 -0.14 19.41 -12.17
C ARG A 137 0.41 18.43 -11.13
N LEU A 138 0.35 18.80 -9.84
CA LEU A 138 0.81 17.93 -8.75
C LEU A 138 -0.01 16.64 -8.67
N ARG A 139 -1.35 16.73 -8.74
CA ARG A 139 -2.23 15.55 -8.74
C ARG A 139 -1.91 14.59 -9.88
N ASN A 140 -1.73 15.11 -11.11
CA ASN A 140 -1.39 14.28 -12.26
C ASN A 140 -0.07 13.54 -12.05
N HIS A 141 0.94 14.22 -11.48
CA HIS A 141 2.23 13.61 -11.19
C HIS A 141 2.15 12.55 -10.07
N MET A 142 1.41 12.85 -9.00
CA MET A 142 1.10 11.90 -7.92
C MET A 142 0.37 10.66 -8.43
N ALA A 143 -0.72 10.85 -9.18
CA ALA A 143 -1.51 9.75 -9.74
C ALA A 143 -0.68 8.91 -10.70
N PHE A 144 0.09 9.53 -11.60
CA PHE A 144 0.99 8.83 -12.50
C PHE A 144 1.97 7.91 -11.77
N LEU A 145 2.62 8.40 -10.70
CA LEU A 145 3.56 7.60 -9.93
C LEU A 145 2.85 6.43 -9.24
N VAL A 146 1.72 6.70 -8.56
CA VAL A 146 0.97 5.69 -7.81
C VAL A 146 0.36 4.63 -8.74
N ASP A 147 -0.15 5.02 -9.91
CA ASP A 147 -0.71 4.09 -10.89
C ASP A 147 0.37 3.17 -11.46
N ASN A 148 1.55 3.69 -11.79
CA ASN A 148 2.67 2.87 -12.26
C ASN A 148 3.23 1.95 -11.17
N LEU A 149 3.29 2.41 -9.91
CA LEU A 149 3.67 1.58 -8.78
C LEU A 149 2.66 0.44 -8.58
N GLN A 150 1.37 0.76 -8.62
CA GLN A 150 0.30 -0.22 -8.46
C GLN A 150 0.34 -1.27 -9.58
N TYR A 151 0.54 -0.85 -10.83
CA TYR A 151 0.67 -1.76 -11.97
C TYR A 151 1.85 -2.71 -11.77
N TYR A 152 3.01 -2.19 -11.39
CA TYR A 152 4.20 -3.01 -11.13
C TYR A 152 3.93 -4.06 -10.03
N LEU A 153 3.34 -3.63 -8.91
CA LEU A 153 3.03 -4.53 -7.81
C LEU A 153 2.04 -5.62 -8.23
N GLN A 154 1.01 -5.30 -9.02
CA GLN A 154 0.00 -6.26 -9.44
C GLN A 154 0.51 -7.18 -10.55
N VAL A 155 0.95 -6.62 -11.67
CA VAL A 155 1.21 -7.40 -12.88
C VAL A 155 2.61 -8.00 -12.85
N ASP A 156 3.63 -7.17 -12.61
CA ASP A 156 5.01 -7.62 -12.76
C ASP A 156 5.48 -8.44 -11.53
N VAL A 157 4.92 -8.17 -10.34
CA VAL A 157 5.27 -8.90 -9.11
C VAL A 157 4.23 -9.97 -8.75
N LEU A 158 2.99 -9.59 -8.41
CA LEU A 158 2.00 -10.54 -7.87
C LEU A 158 1.61 -11.62 -8.89
N GLU A 159 1.15 -11.24 -10.09
CA GLU A 159 0.71 -12.20 -11.12
C GLU A 159 1.87 -13.09 -11.60
N SER A 160 3.04 -12.51 -11.84
CA SER A 160 4.25 -13.24 -12.24
C SER A 160 4.65 -14.28 -11.18
N GLN A 161 4.80 -13.86 -9.92
CA GLN A 161 5.20 -14.76 -8.84
C GLN A 161 4.13 -15.82 -8.55
N PHE A 162 2.84 -15.46 -8.64
CA PHE A 162 1.75 -16.41 -8.39
C PHE A 162 1.66 -17.47 -9.50
N SER A 163 1.84 -17.06 -10.75
CA SER A 163 1.91 -17.98 -11.90
C SER A 163 3.05 -18.99 -11.75
N GLN A 164 4.23 -18.52 -11.34
CA GLN A 164 5.38 -19.40 -11.06
C GLN A 164 5.08 -20.39 -9.93
N LEU A 165 4.46 -19.92 -8.82
CA LEU A 165 4.06 -20.80 -7.72
C LEU A 165 3.10 -21.89 -8.19
N LEU A 166 2.05 -21.52 -8.92
CA LEU A 166 1.07 -22.47 -9.44
C LEU A 166 1.71 -23.50 -10.37
N GLN A 167 2.63 -23.07 -11.24
CA GLN A 167 3.36 -24.00 -12.10
C GLN A 167 4.18 -25.00 -11.29
N GLN A 168 4.90 -24.54 -10.26
CA GLN A 168 5.67 -25.44 -9.38
C GLN A 168 4.77 -26.42 -8.66
N ILE A 169 3.67 -25.96 -8.06
CA ILE A 169 2.69 -26.81 -7.36
C ILE A 169 2.13 -27.88 -8.29
N ASN A 170 1.76 -27.50 -9.52
CA ASN A 170 1.19 -28.43 -10.50
C ASN A 170 2.22 -29.42 -11.08
N SER A 171 3.51 -29.10 -11.01
CA SER A 171 4.59 -29.93 -11.56
C SER A 171 5.14 -30.98 -10.59
N THR A 172 4.75 -30.93 -9.32
CA THR A 172 5.25 -31.85 -8.28
C THR A 172 4.11 -32.51 -7.51
N ARG A 173 4.41 -33.63 -6.88
CA ARG A 173 3.53 -34.29 -5.90
C ARG A 173 4.15 -34.36 -4.50
N ASP A 174 5.35 -33.78 -4.35
CA ASP A 174 6.05 -33.74 -3.08
C ASP A 174 5.63 -32.50 -2.27
N PHE A 175 5.19 -32.74 -1.04
CA PHE A 175 4.75 -31.69 -0.14
C PHE A 175 5.89 -30.73 0.23
N GLU A 176 7.10 -31.24 0.46
CA GLU A 176 8.23 -30.38 0.83
C GLU A 176 8.63 -29.45 -0.32
N SER A 177 8.58 -29.94 -1.55
CA SER A 177 8.75 -29.11 -2.75
C SER A 177 7.70 -27.98 -2.84
N ILE A 178 6.42 -28.27 -2.55
CA ILE A 178 5.36 -27.25 -2.50
C ILE A 178 5.64 -26.23 -1.41
N ARG A 179 6.02 -26.68 -0.22
CA ARG A 179 6.33 -25.80 0.92
C ARG A 179 7.49 -24.86 0.60
N LEU A 180 8.57 -25.37 0.01
CA LEU A 180 9.72 -24.57 -0.41
C LEU A 180 9.38 -23.57 -1.51
N ALA A 181 8.59 -23.98 -2.51
CA ALA A 181 8.12 -23.09 -3.57
C ALA A 181 7.28 -21.94 -3.01
N HIS A 182 6.41 -22.23 -2.04
CA HIS A 182 5.61 -21.23 -1.34
C HIS A 182 6.45 -20.27 -0.46
N ASP A 183 7.44 -20.79 0.27
CA ASP A 183 8.39 -19.96 1.03
C ASP A 183 9.18 -19.01 0.12
N HIS A 184 9.62 -19.51 -1.05
CA HIS A 184 10.30 -18.71 -2.06
C HIS A 184 9.37 -17.64 -2.66
N PHE A 185 8.14 -18.02 -3.02
CA PHE A 185 7.11 -17.10 -3.50
C PHE A 185 6.91 -15.92 -2.55
N LEU A 186 6.68 -16.19 -1.26
CA LEU A 186 6.39 -15.14 -0.29
C LEU A 186 7.61 -14.27 0.02
N SER A 187 8.81 -14.86 0.01
CA SER A 187 10.07 -14.12 0.14
C SER A 187 10.29 -13.16 -1.05
N ASN A 188 10.01 -13.63 -2.26
CA ASN A 188 10.08 -12.81 -3.47
C ASN A 188 9.02 -11.70 -3.47
N LEU A 189 7.78 -11.98 -3.04
CA LEU A 189 6.76 -10.94 -2.92
C LEU A 189 7.22 -9.81 -2.01
N LEU A 190 7.76 -10.13 -0.84
CA LEU A 190 8.26 -9.13 0.11
C LEU A 190 9.48 -8.35 -0.44
N ALA A 191 10.39 -9.03 -1.13
CA ALA A 191 11.58 -8.41 -1.70
C ALA A 191 11.26 -7.51 -2.90
N GLN A 192 10.54 -8.04 -3.89
CA GLN A 192 10.21 -7.37 -5.15
C GLN A 192 9.15 -6.28 -4.96
N SER A 193 8.27 -6.38 -3.96
CA SER A 193 7.38 -5.27 -3.56
C SER A 193 8.10 -4.16 -2.78
N PHE A 194 9.44 -4.23 -2.67
CA PHE A 194 10.32 -3.30 -1.94
C PHE A 194 10.12 -3.23 -0.42
N ILE A 195 9.26 -4.08 0.15
CA ILE A 195 8.94 -4.09 1.58
C ILE A 195 10.17 -4.40 2.45
N LEU A 196 11.13 -5.18 1.94
CA LEU A 196 12.38 -5.51 2.63
C LEU A 196 13.49 -4.46 2.41
N LEU A 197 13.41 -3.65 1.36
CA LEU A 197 14.40 -2.61 1.06
C LEU A 197 14.06 -1.33 1.80
N LYS A 198 14.49 -1.22 3.07
CA LYS A 198 14.16 -0.12 3.99
C LYS A 198 14.22 1.29 3.36
N PRO A 199 15.27 1.69 2.61
CA PRO A 199 15.32 3.03 2.02
C PRO A 199 14.22 3.28 0.98
N VAL A 200 13.97 2.29 0.13
CA VAL A 200 12.91 2.36 -0.90
C VAL A 200 11.54 2.36 -0.22
N PHE A 201 11.32 1.46 0.73
CA PHE A 201 10.05 1.36 1.45
C PHE A 201 9.73 2.65 2.22
N HIS A 202 10.71 3.25 2.88
CA HIS A 202 10.53 4.52 3.58
C HIS A 202 10.15 5.64 2.60
N CYS A 203 10.90 5.81 1.51
CA CYS A 203 10.62 6.82 0.49
C CYS A 203 9.23 6.63 -0.14
N LEU A 204 8.83 5.39 -0.44
CA LEU A 204 7.49 5.09 -0.94
C LEU A 204 6.39 5.45 0.06
N ASN A 205 6.56 5.12 1.35
CA ASN A 205 5.58 5.52 2.37
C ASN A 205 5.50 7.05 2.52
N GLU A 206 6.62 7.77 2.49
CA GLU A 206 6.61 9.24 2.50
C GLU A 206 5.87 9.81 1.28
N ILE A 207 6.04 9.21 0.10
CA ILE A 207 5.29 9.58 -1.11
C ILE A 207 3.78 9.36 -0.90
N LEU A 208 3.38 8.21 -0.36
CA LEU A 208 1.96 7.91 -0.09
C LEU A 208 1.36 8.90 0.93
N GLU A 209 2.10 9.26 1.98
CA GLU A 209 1.67 10.27 2.97
C GLU A 209 1.57 11.69 2.39
N LEU A 210 2.47 12.08 1.50
CA LEU A 210 2.37 13.34 0.75
C LEU A 210 1.13 13.36 -0.15
N CYS A 211 0.82 12.25 -0.83
CA CYS A 211 -0.40 12.12 -1.62
C CYS A 211 -1.65 12.21 -0.74
N HIS A 212 -1.68 11.57 0.43
CA HIS A 212 -2.77 11.68 1.40
C HIS A 212 -2.96 13.12 1.88
N SER A 213 -1.88 13.80 2.24
CA SER A 213 -1.90 15.19 2.69
C SER A 213 -2.43 16.13 1.60
N PHE A 214 -2.02 15.91 0.35
CA PHE A 214 -2.57 16.61 -0.81
C PHE A 214 -4.07 16.35 -0.99
N CYS A 215 -4.51 15.10 -0.90
CA CYS A 215 -5.93 14.76 -1.02
C CYS A 215 -6.77 15.43 0.07
N SER A 216 -6.26 15.48 1.31
CA SER A 216 -6.90 16.19 2.41
C SER A 216 -7.01 17.70 2.14
N LEU A 217 -5.92 18.32 1.68
CA LEU A 217 -5.90 19.76 1.34
C LEU A 217 -6.94 20.09 0.26
N VAL A 218 -7.00 19.31 -0.82
CA VAL A 218 -7.95 19.52 -1.93
C VAL A 218 -9.40 19.28 -1.49
N SER A 219 -9.64 18.26 -0.67
CA SER A 219 -10.98 17.93 -0.18
C SER A 219 -11.54 18.99 0.78
N GLN A 220 -10.67 19.62 1.59
CA GLN A 220 -11.04 20.70 2.50
C GLN A 220 -11.22 22.04 1.77
N ASN A 221 -10.42 22.27 0.71
CA ASN A 221 -10.40 23.52 -0.04
C ASN A 221 -10.67 23.27 -1.52
N LEU A 222 -11.93 23.04 -1.84
CA LEU A 222 -12.39 22.85 -3.22
C LEU A 222 -12.23 24.13 -4.06
N GLY A 223 -12.08 25.30 -3.44
CA GLY A 223 -12.02 26.61 -4.09
C GLY A 223 -10.59 27.18 -4.15
N PRO A 224 -10.47 28.51 -4.40
CA PRO A 224 -9.18 29.20 -4.28
C PRO A 224 -8.57 28.94 -2.91
N LEU A 225 -7.27 28.65 -2.88
CA LEU A 225 -6.55 28.51 -1.62
C LEU A 225 -6.37 29.87 -0.98
N ASP A 226 -6.52 29.93 0.34
CA ASP A 226 -6.01 31.03 1.13
C ASP A 226 -4.46 31.00 1.18
N GLU A 227 -3.84 32.02 1.74
CA GLU A 227 -2.38 32.12 1.84
C GLU A 227 -1.76 30.91 2.57
N ARG A 228 -2.46 30.38 3.58
CA ARG A 228 -2.03 29.18 4.31
C ARG A 228 -2.11 27.93 3.45
N GLY A 229 -3.21 27.72 2.75
CA GLY A 229 -3.39 26.60 1.82
C GLY A 229 -2.39 26.64 0.68
N ALA A 230 -2.08 27.84 0.15
CA ALA A 230 -1.05 28.02 -0.88
C ALA A 230 0.35 27.65 -0.36
N GLY A 231 0.69 28.07 0.87
CA GLY A 231 1.94 27.66 1.53
C GLY A 231 2.03 26.14 1.76
N GLN A 232 0.93 25.50 2.20
CA GLN A 232 0.87 24.05 2.33
C GLN A 232 1.04 23.34 0.98
N LEU A 233 0.43 23.87 -0.09
CA LEU A 233 0.59 23.33 -1.43
C LEU A 233 2.04 23.40 -1.91
N ASP A 234 2.74 24.52 -1.69
CA ASP A 234 4.15 24.67 -2.05
C ASP A 234 5.05 23.66 -1.32
N VAL A 235 4.82 23.43 -0.03
CA VAL A 235 5.52 22.40 0.75
C VAL A 235 5.28 21.01 0.16
N LEU A 236 4.04 20.68 -0.22
CA LEU A 236 3.70 19.39 -0.84
C LEU A 236 4.36 19.22 -2.22
N VAL A 237 4.38 20.26 -3.05
CA VAL A 237 5.04 20.23 -4.36
C VAL A 237 6.53 19.93 -4.19
N LYS A 238 7.22 20.66 -3.31
CA LYS A 238 8.65 20.49 -3.05
C LYS A 238 8.95 19.12 -2.44
N GLY A 239 8.16 18.70 -1.45
CA GLY A 239 8.28 17.40 -0.80
C GLY A 239 8.13 16.25 -1.80
N PHE A 240 7.09 16.29 -2.64
CA PHE A 240 6.83 15.25 -3.62
C PHE A 240 7.90 15.19 -4.71
N SER A 241 8.35 16.34 -5.22
CA SER A 241 9.45 16.40 -6.21
C SER A 241 10.76 15.85 -5.63
N CYS A 242 11.09 16.19 -4.39
CA CYS A 242 12.27 15.67 -3.70
C CYS A 242 12.20 14.15 -3.55
N GLN A 243 11.08 13.64 -3.03
CA GLN A 243 10.92 12.21 -2.75
C GLN A 243 10.83 11.37 -4.02
N SER A 244 10.08 11.81 -5.03
CA SER A 244 10.04 11.11 -6.33
C SER A 244 11.41 11.05 -6.99
N SER A 245 12.21 12.12 -6.89
CA SER A 245 13.59 12.13 -7.39
C SER A 245 14.52 11.23 -6.58
N LEU A 246 14.35 11.18 -5.25
CA LEU A 246 15.10 10.27 -4.37
C LEU A 246 14.78 8.81 -4.70
N LEU A 247 13.50 8.47 -4.81
CA LEU A 247 13.04 7.14 -5.19
C LEU A 247 13.69 6.69 -6.49
N PHE A 248 13.65 7.55 -7.52
CA PHE A 248 14.24 7.25 -8.82
C PHE A 248 15.75 6.98 -8.73
N LYS A 249 16.49 7.77 -7.95
CA LYS A 249 17.93 7.57 -7.72
C LYS A 249 18.22 6.24 -7.00
N ILE A 250 17.46 5.92 -5.95
CA ILE A 250 17.64 4.68 -5.20
C ILE A 250 17.34 3.48 -6.10
N LEU A 251 16.20 3.47 -6.79
CA LEU A 251 15.82 2.38 -7.69
C LEU A 251 16.83 2.20 -8.83
N SER A 252 17.34 3.29 -9.40
CA SER A 252 18.40 3.25 -10.43
C SER A 252 19.69 2.63 -9.89
N SER A 253 20.07 2.96 -8.65
CA SER A 253 21.21 2.32 -7.99
C SER A 253 20.99 0.82 -7.75
N VAL A 254 19.80 0.43 -7.29
CA VAL A 254 19.44 -0.99 -7.08
C VAL A 254 19.53 -1.76 -8.39
N ARG A 255 19.02 -1.20 -9.50
CA ARG A 255 19.13 -1.80 -10.83
C ARG A 255 20.59 -2.04 -11.25
N ASN A 256 21.51 -1.14 -10.92
CA ASN A 256 22.92 -1.29 -11.30
C ASN A 256 23.60 -2.46 -10.57
N HIS A 257 23.06 -2.89 -9.41
CA HIS A 257 23.62 -3.98 -8.60
C HIS A 257 22.83 -5.29 -8.72
N GLN A 258 21.60 -5.26 -9.23
CA GLN A 258 20.73 -6.41 -9.39
C GLN A 258 20.10 -6.44 -10.79
N ILE A 259 20.31 -7.53 -11.51
CA ILE A 259 19.63 -7.78 -12.80
C ILE A 259 18.19 -8.23 -12.50
N ASN A 260 17.33 -7.30 -12.11
CA ASN A 260 15.89 -7.52 -12.02
C ASN A 260 15.22 -6.84 -13.23
N PRO A 261 14.73 -7.61 -14.23
CA PRO A 261 14.13 -7.07 -15.44
C PRO A 261 12.85 -6.26 -15.16
N ASP A 262 12.08 -6.66 -14.15
CA ASP A 262 10.82 -6.01 -13.77
C ASP A 262 11.08 -4.64 -13.13
N LEU A 263 12.14 -4.52 -12.32
CA LEU A 263 12.59 -3.25 -11.78
C LEU A 263 13.05 -2.29 -12.90
N ALA A 264 13.72 -2.81 -13.93
CA ALA A 264 14.13 -2.00 -15.08
C ALA A 264 12.90 -1.46 -15.83
N GLN A 265 11.86 -2.29 -15.99
CA GLN A 265 10.61 -1.88 -16.63
C GLN A 265 9.87 -0.82 -15.80
N LEU A 266 9.80 -0.97 -14.47
CA LEU A 266 9.24 0.06 -13.58
C LEU A 266 10.01 1.38 -13.74
N LEU A 267 11.34 1.36 -13.71
CA LEU A 267 12.16 2.56 -13.89
C LEU A 267 11.90 3.25 -15.23
N LEU A 268 11.75 2.48 -16.32
CA LEU A 268 11.41 3.03 -17.63
C LEU A 268 10.03 3.67 -17.66
N ARG A 269 9.05 3.03 -17.00
CA ARG A 269 7.69 3.60 -16.88
C ARG A 269 7.69 4.86 -16.02
N LEU A 270 8.42 4.88 -14.91
CA LEU A 270 8.54 6.06 -14.04
C LEU A 270 9.29 7.21 -14.74
N ASP A 271 10.31 6.91 -15.55
CA ASP A 271 11.05 7.89 -16.35
C ASP A 271 10.40 8.18 -17.71
N TYR A 272 9.07 8.16 -17.77
CA TYR A 272 8.34 8.53 -18.97
C TYR A 272 8.74 9.95 -19.41
N ASN A 273 9.02 10.11 -20.71
CA ASN A 273 9.59 11.32 -21.31
C ASN A 273 10.92 11.82 -20.68
N LYS A 274 11.70 10.92 -20.06
CA LYS A 274 12.98 11.29 -19.40
C LYS A 274 12.81 12.37 -18.33
N TYR A 275 11.64 12.37 -17.68
CA TYR A 275 11.28 13.38 -16.70
C TYR A 275 12.32 13.47 -15.58
N TYR A 276 12.86 12.35 -15.11
CA TYR A 276 13.89 12.34 -14.09
C TYR A 276 15.30 12.39 -14.70
N THR A 277 15.54 11.69 -15.81
CA THR A 277 16.88 11.59 -16.41
C THR A 277 17.33 12.82 -17.22
N GLN A 278 16.41 13.63 -17.75
CA GLN A 278 16.71 14.85 -18.51
C GLN A 278 16.17 16.13 -17.87
N ALA A 279 14.96 16.12 -17.30
CA ALA A 279 14.36 17.31 -16.68
C ALA A 279 14.65 17.44 -15.17
N GLY A 280 15.48 16.56 -14.61
CA GLY A 280 15.90 16.61 -13.21
C GLY A 280 14.76 16.48 -12.20
N GLY A 281 13.62 15.90 -12.59
CA GLY A 281 12.44 15.80 -11.73
C GLY A 281 11.67 17.11 -11.56
N THR A 282 11.87 18.07 -12.48
CA THR A 282 11.14 19.34 -12.51
C THR A 282 10.22 19.42 -13.74
N LEU A 283 8.92 19.63 -13.52
CA LEU A 283 7.99 19.95 -14.59
C LEU A 283 8.31 21.36 -15.07
N GLY A 284 8.65 21.52 -16.36
CA GLY A 284 8.99 22.79 -16.98
C GLY A 284 8.06 23.92 -16.53
N ARG A 285 8.66 25.08 -16.24
CA ARG A 285 7.96 26.30 -15.80
C ARG A 285 6.80 26.61 -16.74
#